data_AF-A0A1E3S1T0-F1
#
_entry.id   AF-A0A1E3S1T0-F1
#
_cell.length_a   1.000
_cell.length_b   1.000
_cell.length_c   1.000
_cell.angle_alpha   90.00
_cell.angle_beta   90.00
_cell.angle_gamma   90.00
#
_symmetry.space_group_name_H-M   'P 1'
#
loop_
_entity.id
_entity.type
_entity.pdbx_description
1 polymer ?
#
loop_
_entity_poly.entity_id
_entity_poly.type
_entity_poly.pdbx_seq_one_letter_code
_entity_poly.pdbx_strand_id
1 'polypeptide(L)'
;MAKLDFDALNSTLRYLMFSVFSVQPGAPIATAHEAMTTGRRYGGEDAREAGIVAATAGEDELLDVAVARAEERAAKAGAVFGTIKERLYAEVIAELRAS
;
A
#
# COMPACT_ATOMS: atom_id res chain seq x y z
N MET A 1 33.92 5.60 19.33
CA MET A 1 33.35 4.78 18.25
C MET A 1 31.83 4.97 18.30
N ALA A 2 31.29 5.99 17.62
CA ALA A 2 29.85 6.27 17.66
C ALA A 2 29.10 5.11 16.97
N LYS A 3 28.26 4.41 17.73
CA LYS A 3 27.42 3.33 17.21
C LYS A 3 26.41 4.01 16.28
N LEU A 4 26.41 3.61 15.00
CA LEU A 4 25.41 4.07 14.05
C LEU A 4 24.04 3.64 14.57
N ASP A 5 23.17 4.61 14.86
CA ASP A 5 21.80 4.34 15.31
C ASP A 5 20.99 3.87 14.10
N PHE A 6 20.87 2.54 13.99
CA PHE A 6 20.16 1.91 12.90
C PHE A 6 18.67 2.23 12.90
N ASP A 7 18.04 2.54 14.05
CA ASP A 7 16.62 2.89 14.10
C ASP A 7 16.39 4.31 13.56
N ALA A 8 17.27 5.25 13.90
CA ALA A 8 17.26 6.59 13.32
C ALA A 8 17.57 6.56 11.81
N LEU A 9 18.52 5.74 11.38
CA LEU A 9 18.86 5.56 9.96
C LEU A 9 17.68 4.94 9.19
N ASN A 10 17.02 3.94 9.77
CA ASN A 10 15.90 3.23 9.15
C ASN A 10 14.63 4.11 9.11
N SER A 11 14.42 4.98 10.10
CA SER A 11 13.37 6.02 10.09
C SER A 11 13.62 7.07 9.00
N THR A 12 14.87 7.51 8.84
CA THR A 12 15.25 8.54 7.85
C THR A 12 15.22 8.00 6.41
N LEU A 13 15.69 6.75 6.20
CA LEU A 13 15.60 6.05 4.90
C LEU A 13 14.15 5.68 4.54
N ARG A 14 13.30 5.43 5.54
CA ARG A 14 11.84 5.22 5.39
C ARG A 14 11.08 6.48 4.93
N TYR A 15 11.67 7.66 4.93
CA TYR A 15 11.00 8.84 4.36
C TYR A 15 11.54 9.24 2.99
N LEU A 16 12.84 9.06 2.75
CA LEU A 16 13.49 9.52 1.52
C LEU A 16 13.22 8.61 0.29
N MET A 17 12.88 7.34 0.49
CA MET A 17 12.62 6.38 -0.61
C MET A 17 11.12 6.10 -0.85
N PHE A 18 10.22 6.78 -0.13
CA PHE A 18 8.76 6.55 -0.20
C PHE A 18 8.04 7.48 -1.19
N SER A 19 8.75 8.29 -1.98
CA SER A 19 8.13 9.31 -2.83
C SER A 19 7.54 8.80 -4.16
N VAL A 20 7.74 7.52 -4.53
CA VAL A 20 7.19 6.95 -5.79
C VAL A 20 6.41 5.64 -5.61
N PHE A 21 6.43 5.01 -4.42
CA PHE A 21 5.63 3.82 -4.14
C PHE A 21 5.05 3.90 -2.73
N SER A 22 3.74 4.20 -2.61
CA SER A 22 3.00 3.91 -1.40
C SER A 22 2.92 2.40 -1.21
N VAL A 23 3.85 1.80 -0.47
CA VAL A 23 3.62 0.47 0.11
C VAL A 23 2.58 0.66 1.21
N GLN A 24 1.32 0.44 0.84
CA GLN A 24 0.20 0.40 1.77
C GLN A 24 0.36 -0.79 2.73
N PRO A 25 -0.35 -0.77 3.89
CA PRO A 25 -0.54 -1.97 4.69
C PRO A 25 -1.21 -3.05 3.83
N GLY A 26 -0.48 -4.12 3.49
CA GLY A 26 -1.03 -5.26 2.74
C GLY A 26 -0.06 -5.96 1.80
N ALA A 27 1.02 -5.32 1.36
CA ALA A 27 2.02 -6.01 0.54
C ALA A 27 2.75 -7.09 1.38
N PRO A 28 3.00 -8.29 0.83
CA PRO A 28 3.76 -9.31 1.52
C PRO A 28 5.14 -8.78 1.91
N ILE A 29 5.60 -9.10 3.13
CA ILE A 29 6.92 -8.66 3.64
C ILE A 29 8.04 -9.08 2.68
N ALA A 30 7.94 -10.26 2.07
CA ALA A 30 8.90 -10.74 1.08
C ALA A 30 8.95 -9.83 -0.16
N THR A 31 7.79 -9.47 -0.71
CA THR A 31 7.68 -8.55 -1.86
C THR A 31 8.26 -7.18 -1.54
N ALA A 32 7.96 -6.65 -0.35
CA ALA A 32 8.51 -5.38 0.10
C ALA A 32 10.04 -5.46 0.23
N HIS A 33 10.56 -6.52 0.85
CA HIS A 33 12.00 -6.72 1.01
C HIS A 33 12.73 -6.83 -0.34
N GLU A 34 12.19 -7.60 -1.28
CA GLU A 34 12.74 -7.70 -2.64
C GLU A 34 12.75 -6.35 -3.33
N ALA A 35 11.61 -5.64 -3.37
CA ALA A 35 11.50 -4.34 -3.99
C ALA A 35 12.51 -3.34 -3.40
N MET A 36 12.63 -3.31 -2.07
CA MET A 36 13.48 -2.36 -1.35
C MET A 36 14.98 -2.63 -1.50
N THR A 37 15.38 -3.90 -1.61
CA THR A 37 16.81 -4.27 -1.65
C THR A 37 17.37 -4.35 -3.07
N THR A 38 16.50 -4.58 -4.06
CA THR A 38 16.91 -4.77 -5.46
C THR A 38 16.51 -3.63 -6.38
N GLY A 39 15.57 -2.78 -5.97
CA GLY A 39 14.96 -1.77 -6.84
C GLY A 39 14.06 -2.37 -7.92
N ARG A 40 13.59 -3.62 -7.74
CA ARG A 40 12.71 -4.29 -8.70
C ARG A 40 11.41 -3.50 -8.89
N ARG A 41 11.01 -3.36 -10.16
CA ARG A 41 9.74 -2.78 -10.57
C ARG A 41 8.78 -3.90 -10.98
N TYR A 42 7.51 -3.74 -10.64
CA TYR A 42 6.46 -4.72 -10.94
C TYR A 42 5.50 -4.12 -11.97
N GLY A 43 5.34 -4.80 -13.11
CA GLY A 43 4.26 -4.52 -14.06
C GLY A 43 2.90 -4.99 -13.52
N GLY A 44 1.81 -4.77 -14.26
CA GLY A 44 0.44 -5.06 -13.79
C GLY A 44 0.26 -6.48 -13.23
N GLU A 45 0.49 -7.51 -14.05
CA GLU A 45 0.34 -8.91 -13.61
C GLU A 45 1.37 -9.30 -12.55
N ASP A 46 2.63 -8.92 -12.71
CA ASP A 46 3.68 -9.16 -11.70
C ASP A 46 3.30 -8.56 -10.33
N ALA A 47 2.70 -7.37 -10.32
CA ALA A 47 2.23 -6.71 -9.10
C ALA A 47 1.06 -7.47 -8.48
N ARG A 48 0.18 -8.07 -9.29
CA ARG A 48 -0.94 -8.90 -8.80
C ARG A 48 -0.41 -10.19 -8.17
N GLU A 49 0.51 -10.88 -8.85
CA GLU A 49 1.13 -12.10 -8.34
C GLU A 49 1.95 -11.83 -7.06
N ALA A 50 2.63 -10.69 -7.01
CA ALA A 50 3.42 -10.28 -5.84
C ALA A 50 2.56 -9.74 -4.68
N GLY A 51 1.22 -9.71 -4.82
CA GLY A 51 0.29 -9.25 -3.78
C GLY A 51 0.32 -7.75 -3.52
N ILE A 52 0.79 -6.95 -4.49
CA ILE A 52 0.83 -5.49 -4.42
C ILE A 52 -0.52 -4.90 -4.81
N VAL A 53 -1.16 -5.46 -5.84
CA VAL A 53 -2.49 -5.03 -6.31
C VAL A 53 -3.50 -6.17 -6.22
N ALA A 54 -4.76 -5.83 -5.96
CA ALA A 54 -5.83 -6.82 -5.84
C ALA A 54 -6.36 -7.29 -7.21
N ALA A 55 -6.23 -6.46 -8.25
CA ALA A 55 -6.70 -6.77 -9.59
C ALA A 55 -5.97 -5.93 -10.64
N THR A 56 -6.02 -6.39 -11.88
CA THR A 56 -5.49 -5.76 -13.10
C THR A 56 -6.61 -5.63 -14.13
N ALA A 57 -6.38 -4.79 -15.14
CA ALA A 57 -7.23 -4.60 -16.31
C ALA A 57 -6.36 -4.02 -17.44
N GLY A 58 -6.78 -4.20 -18.70
CA GLY A 58 -6.17 -3.51 -19.83
C GLY A 58 -6.34 -2.00 -19.73
N GLU A 59 -5.43 -1.25 -20.37
CA GLU A 59 -5.40 0.21 -20.30
C GLU A 59 -6.73 0.85 -20.73
N ASP A 60 -7.27 0.40 -21.86
CA ASP A 60 -8.51 0.94 -22.43
C ASP A 60 -9.78 0.59 -21.62
N GLU A 61 -9.75 -0.48 -20.82
CA GLU A 61 -10.89 -0.96 -20.02
C GLU A 61 -10.78 -0.62 -18.52
N LEU A 62 -9.63 -0.07 -18.10
CA LEU A 62 -9.31 0.11 -16.68
C LEU A 62 -10.36 0.93 -15.93
N LEU A 63 -10.83 2.01 -16.55
CA LEU A 63 -11.82 2.90 -15.95
C LEU A 63 -13.16 2.20 -15.77
N ASP A 64 -13.66 1.54 -16.83
CA ASP A 64 -14.95 0.86 -16.81
C ASP A 64 -14.97 -0.26 -15.77
N VAL A 65 -13.90 -1.04 -15.72
CA VAL A 65 -13.74 -2.12 -14.73
C VAL A 65 -13.67 -1.55 -13.30
N ALA A 66 -12.98 -0.42 -13.09
CA ALA A 66 -12.90 0.22 -11.78
C ALA A 66 -14.25 0.76 -11.31
N VAL A 67 -15.02 1.37 -12.21
CA VAL A 67 -16.37 1.89 -11.93
C VAL A 67 -17.31 0.75 -11.58
N ALA A 68 -17.36 -0.31 -12.39
CA ALA A 68 -18.21 -1.47 -12.11
C ALA A 68 -17.94 -2.07 -10.72
N ARG A 69 -16.66 -2.21 -10.34
CA ARG A 69 -16.26 -2.69 -9.01
C ARG A 69 -16.68 -1.74 -7.88
N ALA A 70 -16.68 -0.43 -8.14
CA ALA A 70 -17.13 0.55 -7.16
C ALA A 70 -18.65 0.48 -6.98
N GLU A 71 -19.41 0.37 -8.07
CA GLU A 71 -20.87 0.24 -8.07
C GLU A 71 -21.34 -1.00 -7.30
N GLU A 72 -20.70 -2.16 -7.53
CA GLU A 72 -20.97 -3.40 -6.77
C GLU A 72 -20.81 -3.23 -5.26
N ARG A 73 -19.91 -2.33 -4.84
CA ARG A 73 -19.58 -2.08 -3.43
C ARG A 73 -20.33 -0.87 -2.84
N ALA A 74 -20.92 -0.03 -3.67
CA ALA A 74 -21.55 1.22 -3.26
C ALA A 74 -22.69 0.99 -2.26
N ALA A 75 -23.50 -0.06 -2.45
CA ALA A 75 -24.57 -0.40 -1.52
C ALA A 75 -24.07 -0.75 -0.09
N LYS A 76 -22.79 -1.10 0.06
CA LYS A 76 -22.16 -1.42 1.35
C LYS A 76 -21.43 -0.22 1.98
N ALA A 77 -21.35 0.91 1.28
CA ALA A 77 -20.61 2.10 1.70
C ALA A 77 -21.39 2.95 2.73
N GLY A 78 -21.72 2.35 3.88
CA GLY A 78 -22.40 3.01 4.99
C GLY A 78 -21.49 3.26 6.20
N ALA A 79 -22.03 3.97 7.21
CA ALA A 79 -21.32 4.33 8.45
C ALA A 79 -20.68 3.12 9.15
N VAL A 80 -21.36 1.96 9.15
CA VAL A 80 -20.83 0.71 9.74
C VAL A 80 -19.52 0.29 9.10
N PHE A 81 -19.43 0.34 7.76
CA PHE A 81 -18.22 -0.05 7.04
C PHE A 81 -17.09 0.96 7.25
N GLY A 82 -17.43 2.24 7.44
CA GLY A 82 -16.51 3.28 7.89
C GLY A 82 -15.90 2.94 9.25
N THR A 83 -16.73 2.66 10.26
CA THR A 83 -16.27 2.28 11.61
C THR A 83 -15.42 1.01 11.60
N ILE A 84 -15.75 0.01 10.77
CA ILE A 84 -14.93 -1.21 10.63
C ILE A 84 -13.52 -0.86 10.15
N LYS A 85 -13.40 -0.03 9.10
CA LYS A 85 -12.11 0.37 8.55
C LYS A 85 -11.31 1.23 9.54
N GLU A 86 -11.98 2.19 10.19
CA GLU A 86 -11.36 3.04 11.21
C GLU A 86 -10.75 2.20 12.35
N ARG A 87 -11.46 1.18 12.82
CA ARG A 87 -10.96 0.27 13.86
C ARG A 87 -9.86 -0.64 13.35
N LEU A 88 -10.01 -1.21 12.15
CA LEU A 88 -9.03 -2.11 11.56
C LEU A 88 -7.67 -1.44 11.35
N TYR A 89 -7.68 -0.15 11.01
CA TYR A 89 -6.47 0.62 10.69
C TYR A 89 -6.17 1.71 11.72
N ALA A 90 -6.68 1.59 12.96
CA ALA A 90 -6.60 2.65 13.96
C ALA A 90 -5.16 3.13 14.23
N GLU A 91 -4.22 2.20 14.40
CA GLU A 91 -2.80 2.50 14.65
C GLU A 91 -2.15 3.21 13.45
N VAL A 92 -2.40 2.71 12.24
CA VAL A 92 -1.88 3.31 11.00
C VAL A 92 -2.43 4.73 10.80
N ILE A 93 -3.73 4.93 11.07
CA ILE A 93 -4.37 6.24 10.99
C ILE A 93 -3.77 7.21 12.02
N ALA A 94 -3.47 6.74 13.23
CA ALA A 94 -2.85 7.56 14.26
C ALA A 94 -1.44 8.04 13.83
N GLU A 95 -0.63 7.13 13.28
CA GLU A 95 0.71 7.44 12.79
C GLU A 95 0.68 8.47 11.64
N LEU A 96 -0.20 8.26 10.65
CA LEU A 96 -0.35 9.17 9.50
C LEU A 96 -0.88 10.57 9.88
N ARG A 97 -1.52 10.70 11.04
CA ARG A 97 -1.96 12.01 11.57
C ARG A 97 -0.88 12.72 12.38
N ALA A 98 0.12 11.98 12.86
CA ALA A 98 1.23 12.51 13.65
C ALA A 98 2.41 12.95 12.78
N SER A 99 2.51 12.43 11.55
CA SER A 99 3.45 12.86 10.50
C SER A 99 3.05 14.17 9.83
#